data_AF-A0A1Q6LG60-F1
#
_entry.id   AF-A0A1Q6LG60-F1
#
_cell.length_a   1.000
_cell.length_b   1.000
_cell.length_c   1.000
_cell.angle_alpha   90.00
_cell.angle_beta   90.00
_cell.angle_gamma   90.00
#
_symmetry.space_group_name_H-M   'P 1'
#
loop_
_entity.id
_entity.type
_entity.pdbx_description
1 polymer ?
#
loop_
_entity_poly.entity_id
_entity_poly.type
_entity_poly.pdbx_seq_one_letter_code
_entity_poly.pdbx_strand_id
1 'polypeptide(L)'
;MYNARIEDNVTLCVLKPDAYERNIVDNIIKDIQKEGFETTNFVQKRLTVDDVCVLYHESKEQPYFLELLSYMTSGISVFFLIKASNAVNRFNDFVGATNPSSSVEGTLRKKYGLSILKNTIHSSNANRLYFEVKQLYNVESIEELINFPYYFKLKDGTICHTVSEHCYDESGKVIGIPKYFRVDATERDSRVINGYYYGRNNSIEESILYSKLFTNTQVGKVNRFGEELCLFDVSEIERIYNPFDKAKELYQYDGDEAILRDTKLIISIMITELGIALDDIGIEGSILIEGYQENSDIDIVVKGIESIKKLQKNFRLLKENRFIKLYDKADLSLIFSRRKKYASFDTLDEMLEQECNRTVGLIKGRRFWMQPILGNNYLEMQENRRLHKLETFCSDAEVVDSSNAFLWPTYYTVYNKHYGLVKVECYDPVYMNQATKGEQVYINAPMYIDLDTEDKIVVLAPWIKESQVFKKAKK
;
A
#
# COMPACT_ATOMS: atom_id res chain seq x y z
N MET A 1 -4.72 27.82 -16.33
CA MET A 1 -5.86 26.94 -16.68
C MET A 1 -5.48 25.47 -16.46
N TYR A 2 -5.07 25.09 -15.24
CA TYR A 2 -4.59 23.73 -14.95
C TYR A 2 -5.10 23.18 -13.61
N ASN A 3 -6.27 23.64 -13.13
CA ASN A 3 -6.83 23.18 -11.83
C ASN A 3 -8.30 22.69 -11.91
N ALA A 4 -8.92 22.59 -13.09
CA ALA A 4 -10.38 22.57 -13.16
C ALA A 4 -11.04 21.22 -13.53
N ARG A 5 -10.43 20.05 -13.27
CA ARG A 5 -11.05 18.77 -13.69
C ARG A 5 -11.04 17.61 -12.70
N ILE A 6 -10.35 17.71 -11.56
CA ILE A 6 -10.32 16.63 -10.55
C ILE A 6 -11.22 16.95 -9.34
N GLU A 7 -11.53 18.23 -9.10
CA GLU A 7 -12.21 18.70 -7.87
C GLU A 7 -13.72 18.40 -7.81
N ASP A 8 -14.41 18.15 -8.93
CA ASP A 8 -15.86 17.92 -8.90
C ASP A 8 -16.24 16.51 -8.44
N ASN A 9 -15.33 15.53 -8.55
CA ASN A 9 -15.67 14.12 -8.31
C ASN A 9 -15.17 13.56 -6.99
N VAL A 10 -14.43 14.35 -6.22
CA VAL A 10 -13.85 13.96 -4.94
C VAL A 10 -14.20 14.99 -3.88
N THR A 11 -14.50 14.55 -2.66
CA THR A 11 -14.50 15.43 -1.47
C THR A 11 -13.93 14.69 -0.27
N LEU A 12 -13.77 15.37 0.85
CA LEU A 12 -13.25 14.82 2.09
C LEU A 12 -14.36 14.77 3.14
N CYS A 13 -14.45 13.62 3.81
CA CYS A 13 -15.27 13.38 4.99
C CYS A 13 -14.35 13.25 6.20
N VAL A 14 -14.68 13.95 7.29
CA VAL A 14 -14.04 13.78 8.59
C VAL A 14 -15.11 13.45 9.62
N LEU A 15 -15.09 12.23 10.13
CA LEU A 15 -15.84 11.81 11.29
C LEU A 15 -15.11 12.26 12.56
N LYS A 16 -15.80 13.08 13.33
CA LYS A 16 -15.29 13.71 14.55
C LYS A 16 -15.12 12.68 15.68
N PRO A 17 -14.40 13.03 16.77
CA PRO A 17 -14.10 12.06 17.84
C PRO A 17 -15.30 11.34 18.45
N ASP A 18 -16.47 11.99 18.51
CA ASP A 18 -17.68 11.35 19.04
C ASP A 18 -18.14 10.17 18.19
N ALA A 19 -17.92 10.18 16.87
CA ALA A 19 -18.29 9.06 15.99
C ALA A 19 -17.52 7.79 16.35
N TYR A 20 -16.23 7.94 16.67
CA TYR A 20 -15.36 6.86 17.09
C TYR A 20 -15.73 6.39 18.51
N GLU A 21 -15.87 7.32 19.47
CA GLU A 21 -16.26 7.02 20.85
C GLU A 21 -17.61 6.27 20.94
N ARG A 22 -18.56 6.61 20.07
CA ARG A 22 -19.89 5.99 20.01
C ARG A 22 -19.93 4.69 19.19
N ASN A 23 -18.81 4.26 18.60
CA ASN A 23 -18.72 3.09 17.71
C ASN A 23 -19.74 3.15 16.54
N ILE A 24 -19.90 4.31 15.91
CA ILE A 24 -20.85 4.51 14.79
C ILE A 24 -20.19 4.80 13.43
N VAL A 25 -18.86 4.78 13.36
CA VAL A 25 -18.09 4.99 12.11
C VAL A 25 -18.61 4.11 10.97
N ASP A 26 -18.74 2.81 11.22
CA ASP A 26 -19.18 1.85 10.20
C ASP A 26 -20.62 2.09 9.74
N ASN A 27 -21.49 2.51 10.65
CA ASN A 27 -22.88 2.79 10.32
C ASN A 27 -22.97 4.01 9.38
N ILE A 28 -22.16 5.03 9.64
CA ILE A 28 -22.08 6.23 8.80
C ILE A 28 -21.52 5.87 7.42
N ILE A 29 -20.43 5.11 7.36
CA ILE A 29 -19.83 4.66 6.09
C ILE A 29 -20.83 3.83 5.27
N LYS A 30 -21.56 2.90 5.90
CA LYS A 30 -22.59 2.10 5.22
C LYS A 30 -23.72 2.93 4.65
N ASP A 31 -24.17 3.96 5.37
CA ASP A 31 -25.19 4.88 4.86
C ASP A 31 -24.67 5.71 3.69
N ILE A 32 -23.43 6.19 3.77
CA ILE A 32 -22.74 6.89 2.68
C ILE A 32 -22.66 6.00 1.43
N GLN A 33 -22.23 4.75 1.58
CA GLN A 33 -22.12 3.80 0.47
C GLN A 33 -23.50 3.46 -0.12
N LYS A 34 -24.53 3.30 0.71
CA LYS A 34 -25.91 3.09 0.25
C LYS A 34 -26.47 4.25 -0.57
N GLU A 35 -26.05 5.47 -0.28
CA GLU A 35 -26.43 6.68 -1.03
C GLU A 35 -25.68 6.78 -2.39
N GLY A 36 -24.85 5.78 -2.71
CA GLY A 36 -24.14 5.67 -3.99
C GLY A 36 -22.85 6.49 -4.03
N PHE A 37 -22.24 6.74 -2.87
CA PHE A 37 -20.89 7.28 -2.77
C PHE A 37 -19.86 6.15 -2.62
N GLU A 38 -18.73 6.27 -3.29
CA GLU A 38 -17.57 5.44 -3.01
C GLU A 38 -16.73 6.11 -1.91
N THR A 39 -16.13 5.32 -1.03
CA THR A 39 -15.31 5.79 0.09
C THR A 39 -13.91 5.20 -0.01
N THR A 40 -12.86 6.01 0.04
CA THR A 40 -11.46 5.57 -0.10
C THR A 40 -10.51 6.37 0.80
N ASN A 41 -9.22 6.00 0.85
CA ASN A 41 -8.17 6.70 1.58
C ASN A 41 -8.50 6.91 3.07
N PHE A 42 -8.94 5.85 3.75
CA PHE A 42 -9.26 5.93 5.18
C PHE A 42 -8.00 6.20 6.01
N VAL A 43 -8.12 7.13 6.96
CA VAL A 43 -7.09 7.41 7.96
C VAL A 43 -7.77 7.59 9.30
N GLN A 44 -7.18 6.98 10.33
CA GLN A 44 -7.60 7.12 11.71
C GLN A 44 -6.44 7.70 12.50
N LYS A 45 -6.58 8.94 12.97
CA LYS A 45 -5.56 9.59 13.82
C LYS A 45 -6.19 10.56 14.80
N ARG A 46 -5.45 10.86 15.87
CA ARG A 46 -5.73 12.02 16.70
C ARG A 46 -5.26 13.27 15.95
N LEU A 47 -6.16 14.22 15.72
CA LEU A 47 -5.82 15.44 14.99
C LEU A 47 -4.88 16.33 15.81
N THR A 48 -3.92 16.94 15.14
CA THR A 48 -3.04 17.96 15.71
C THR A 48 -3.73 19.33 15.72
N VAL A 49 -3.14 20.30 16.42
CA VAL A 49 -3.64 21.69 16.39
C VAL A 49 -3.61 22.25 14.98
N ASP A 50 -2.58 21.94 14.19
CA ASP A 50 -2.45 22.40 12.81
C ASP A 50 -3.51 21.78 11.90
N ASP A 51 -3.80 20.49 12.06
CA ASP A 51 -4.89 19.80 11.33
C ASP A 51 -6.23 20.54 11.54
N VAL A 52 -6.57 20.84 12.80
CA VAL A 52 -7.82 21.53 13.14
C VAL A 52 -7.82 22.97 12.64
N CYS A 53 -6.68 23.66 12.72
CA CYS A 53 -6.51 25.00 12.16
C CYS A 53 -6.75 25.06 10.65
N VAL A 54 -6.40 24.02 9.90
CA VAL A 54 -6.66 23.97 8.46
C VAL A 54 -8.13 23.67 8.17
N LEU A 55 -8.73 22.69 8.87
CA LEU A 55 -10.15 22.32 8.71
C LEU A 55 -11.10 23.47 9.05
N TYR A 56 -10.77 24.24 10.08
CA TYR A 56 -11.61 25.31 10.61
C TYR A 56 -10.99 26.69 10.41
N HIS A 57 -10.26 26.87 9.32
CA HIS A 57 -9.57 28.13 8.99
C HIS A 57 -10.49 29.36 9.09
N GLU A 58 -11.70 29.27 8.54
CA GLU A 58 -12.68 30.35 8.54
C GLU A 58 -13.28 30.63 9.93
N SER A 59 -13.17 29.68 10.85
CA SER A 59 -13.69 29.79 12.22
C SER A 59 -12.62 30.23 13.23
N LYS A 60 -11.36 30.45 12.84
CA LYS A 60 -10.25 30.76 13.77
C LYS A 60 -10.49 31.98 14.65
N GLU A 61 -11.18 33.00 14.13
CA GLU A 61 -11.47 34.24 14.86
C GLU A 61 -12.76 34.17 15.67
N GLN A 62 -13.47 33.03 15.63
CA GLN A 62 -14.76 32.89 16.30
C GLN A 62 -14.57 32.58 17.79
N PRO A 63 -15.44 33.14 18.68
CA PRO A 63 -15.32 32.92 20.13
C PRO A 63 -15.35 31.46 20.56
N TYR A 64 -16.00 30.58 19.78
CA TYR A 64 -16.13 29.15 20.05
C TYR A 64 -14.96 28.30 19.51
N PHE A 65 -13.99 28.89 18.82
CA PHE A 65 -12.91 28.14 18.17
C PHE A 65 -12.07 27.32 19.14
N LEU A 66 -11.77 27.86 20.33
CA LEU A 66 -10.98 27.15 21.34
C LEU A 66 -11.69 25.90 21.86
N GLU A 67 -13.02 25.96 22.01
CA GLU A 67 -13.83 24.81 22.41
C GLU A 67 -13.85 23.75 21.30
N LEU A 68 -14.03 24.19 20.04
CA LEU A 68 -13.94 23.32 18.86
C LEU A 68 -12.57 22.65 18.73
N LEU A 69 -11.50 23.41 18.96
CA LEU A 69 -10.12 22.91 18.94
C LEU A 69 -9.89 21.86 20.02
N SER A 70 -10.32 22.15 21.26
CA SER A 70 -10.22 21.20 22.36
C SER A 70 -11.00 19.91 22.08
N TYR A 71 -12.16 20.01 21.46
CA TYR A 71 -12.99 18.86 21.12
C TYR A 71 -12.39 18.04 19.97
N MET A 72 -11.96 18.66 18.87
CA MET A 72 -11.41 17.91 17.72
C MET A 72 -10.08 17.21 18.06
N THR A 73 -9.33 17.74 19.03
CA THR A 73 -8.08 17.14 19.53
C THR A 73 -8.28 16.21 20.73
N SER A 74 -9.51 15.98 21.21
CA SER A 74 -9.77 15.17 22.41
C SER A 74 -9.62 13.67 22.18
N GLY A 75 -9.78 13.20 20.94
CA GLY A 75 -9.83 11.78 20.61
C GLY A 75 -9.48 11.48 19.15
N ILE A 76 -9.77 10.25 18.74
CA ILE A 76 -9.50 9.74 17.40
C ILE A 76 -10.57 10.26 16.43
N SER A 77 -10.13 10.92 15.36
CA SER A 77 -10.99 11.20 14.20
C SER A 77 -10.72 10.16 13.11
N VAL A 78 -11.73 9.88 12.30
CA VAL A 78 -11.62 9.05 11.09
C VAL A 78 -11.90 9.93 9.89
N PHE A 79 -11.01 10.00 8.92
CA PHE A 79 -11.24 10.75 7.69
C PHE A 79 -10.94 9.91 6.45
N PHE A 80 -11.66 10.21 5.38
CA PHE A 80 -11.62 9.46 4.13
C PHE A 80 -12.11 10.35 2.99
N LEU A 81 -11.71 10.01 1.77
CA LEU A 81 -12.23 10.65 0.58
C LEU A 81 -13.53 9.99 0.14
N ILE A 82 -14.41 10.82 -0.40
CA ILE A 82 -15.67 10.46 -1.03
C ILE A 82 -15.51 10.65 -2.53
N LYS A 83 -15.80 9.63 -3.33
CA LYS A 83 -15.86 9.71 -4.79
C LYS A 83 -17.30 9.57 -5.27
N ALA A 84 -17.71 10.50 -6.13
CA ALA A 84 -19.00 10.49 -6.82
C ALA A 84 -19.02 11.59 -7.88
N SER A 85 -19.91 11.52 -8.87
CA SER A 85 -20.17 12.68 -9.73
C SER A 85 -20.68 13.87 -8.89
N ASN A 86 -20.07 15.04 -9.00
CA ASN A 86 -20.43 16.23 -8.21
C ASN A 86 -20.35 15.97 -6.68
N ALA A 87 -19.27 15.31 -6.25
CA ALA A 87 -19.07 14.79 -4.89
C ALA A 87 -19.21 15.88 -3.82
N VAL A 88 -18.57 17.04 -3.99
CA VAL A 88 -18.61 18.13 -2.99
C VAL A 88 -20.05 18.55 -2.70
N ASN A 89 -20.84 18.85 -3.73
CA ASN A 89 -22.21 19.34 -3.54
C ASN A 89 -23.13 18.24 -3.02
N ARG A 90 -23.12 17.06 -3.67
CA ARG A 90 -23.97 15.94 -3.26
C ARG A 90 -23.71 15.49 -1.84
N PHE A 91 -22.44 15.42 -1.45
CA PHE A 91 -22.07 14.99 -0.12
C PHE A 91 -22.44 16.04 0.93
N ASN A 92 -22.26 17.34 0.65
CA ASN A 92 -22.69 18.40 1.57
C ASN A 92 -24.21 18.39 1.77
N ASP A 93 -25.00 18.17 0.72
CA ASP A 93 -26.45 18.03 0.81
C ASP A 93 -26.84 16.82 1.67
N PHE A 94 -26.17 15.69 1.49
CA PHE A 94 -26.42 14.48 2.26
C PHE A 94 -25.97 14.59 3.73
N VAL A 95 -24.89 15.33 4.01
CA VAL A 95 -24.43 15.62 5.36
C VAL A 95 -25.43 16.50 6.11
N GLY A 96 -26.01 17.50 5.43
CA GLY A 96 -27.02 18.40 5.98
C GLY A 96 -26.45 19.57 6.79
N ALA A 97 -27.35 20.41 7.33
CA ALA A 97 -26.99 21.66 8.02
C ALA A 97 -26.07 21.45 9.24
N THR A 98 -25.23 22.44 9.55
CA THR A 98 -24.24 22.36 10.65
C THR A 98 -24.88 22.05 12.00
N ASN A 99 -26.07 22.60 12.28
CA ASN A 99 -26.83 22.29 13.48
C ASN A 99 -27.79 21.11 13.21
N PRO A 100 -27.59 19.94 13.85
CA PRO A 100 -28.45 18.76 13.69
C PRO A 100 -29.95 19.03 13.86
N SER A 101 -30.34 19.94 14.77
CA SER A 101 -31.76 20.26 14.99
C SER A 101 -32.41 20.95 13.79
N SER A 102 -31.61 21.65 12.99
CA SER A 102 -32.04 22.37 11.78
C SER A 102 -31.84 21.55 10.49
N SER A 103 -31.25 20.36 10.59
CA SER A 103 -31.04 19.47 9.43
C SER A 103 -32.32 18.76 9.01
N VAL A 104 -32.44 18.53 7.70
CA VAL A 104 -33.57 17.84 7.08
C VAL A 104 -33.49 16.33 7.39
N GLU A 105 -34.66 15.70 7.54
CA GLU A 105 -34.77 14.25 7.73
C GLU A 105 -34.09 13.49 6.58
N GLY A 106 -33.37 12.41 6.91
CA GLY A 106 -32.57 11.65 5.94
C GLY A 106 -31.13 12.12 5.78
N THR A 107 -30.74 13.28 6.32
CA THR A 107 -29.33 13.73 6.31
C THR A 107 -28.51 13.12 7.45
N LEU A 108 -27.19 12.98 7.24
CA LEU A 108 -26.32 12.34 8.22
C LEU A 108 -26.25 13.10 9.54
N ARG A 109 -26.18 14.44 9.52
CA ARG A 109 -26.18 15.24 10.77
C ARG A 109 -27.49 15.15 11.51
N LYS A 110 -28.63 15.04 10.80
CA LYS A 110 -29.93 14.81 11.44
C LYS A 110 -29.97 13.47 12.17
N LYS A 111 -29.43 12.43 11.53
CA LYS A 111 -29.43 11.05 12.06
C LYS A 111 -28.42 10.83 13.19
N TYR A 112 -27.21 11.39 13.07
CA TYR A 112 -26.09 11.05 13.95
C TYR A 112 -25.64 12.19 14.88
N GLY A 113 -25.88 13.44 14.50
CA GLY A 113 -25.41 14.61 15.25
C GLY A 113 -26.12 14.79 16.58
N LEU A 114 -25.38 15.22 17.61
CA LEU A 114 -25.88 15.43 18.98
C LEU A 114 -26.13 16.90 19.31
N SER A 115 -25.27 17.78 18.78
CA SER A 115 -25.34 19.23 19.01
C SER A 115 -24.57 19.96 17.91
N ILE A 116 -24.55 21.30 17.94
CA ILE A 116 -23.78 22.09 16.98
C ILE A 116 -22.27 21.79 17.04
N LEU A 117 -21.71 21.61 18.25
CA LEU A 117 -20.31 21.24 18.45
C LEU A 117 -20.08 19.78 18.04
N LYS A 118 -20.90 18.87 18.58
CA LYS A 118 -20.87 17.42 18.30
C LYS A 118 -21.85 17.06 17.18
N ASN A 119 -21.67 17.67 16.01
CA ASN A 119 -22.47 17.36 14.82
C ASN A 119 -21.91 16.16 14.03
N THR A 120 -20.94 15.43 14.62
CA THR A 120 -20.37 14.14 14.18
C THR A 120 -19.59 14.16 12.86
N ILE A 121 -19.96 14.98 11.87
CA ILE A 121 -19.39 14.93 10.52
C ILE A 121 -18.99 16.33 10.06
N HIS A 122 -17.75 16.45 9.60
CA HIS A 122 -17.25 17.55 8.78
C HIS A 122 -17.13 17.09 7.32
N SER A 123 -17.51 17.97 6.41
CA SER A 123 -17.43 17.78 4.97
C SER A 123 -16.78 19.01 4.35
N SER A 124 -15.86 18.78 3.41
CA SER A 124 -15.15 19.89 2.77
C SER A 124 -16.04 20.64 1.79
N ASN A 125 -15.73 21.92 1.62
CA ASN A 125 -16.19 22.70 0.48
C ASN A 125 -15.09 22.78 -0.60
N ALA A 126 -15.47 23.11 -1.83
CA ALA A 126 -14.56 23.10 -2.98
C ALA A 126 -13.31 23.97 -2.77
N ASN A 127 -13.46 25.14 -2.15
CA ASN A 127 -12.36 26.09 -1.94
C ASN A 127 -11.35 25.63 -0.87
N ARG A 128 -11.75 24.69 -0.01
CA ARG A 128 -10.93 24.21 1.11
C ARG A 128 -10.40 22.80 0.92
N LEU A 129 -11.05 21.99 0.08
CA LEU A 129 -10.72 20.59 -0.14
C LEU A 129 -9.22 20.35 -0.35
N TYR A 130 -8.59 21.11 -1.27
CA TYR A 130 -7.15 20.99 -1.54
C TYR A 130 -6.30 21.15 -0.27
N PHE A 131 -6.54 22.20 0.51
CA PHE A 131 -5.77 22.49 1.72
C PHE A 131 -6.01 21.46 2.81
N GLU A 132 -7.28 21.03 2.98
CA GLU A 132 -7.66 20.05 3.98
C GLU A 132 -7.04 18.68 3.68
N VAL A 133 -7.10 18.22 2.42
CA VAL A 133 -6.45 16.98 2.00
C VAL A 133 -4.93 17.08 2.17
N LYS A 134 -4.32 18.16 1.67
CA LYS A 134 -2.89 18.39 1.81
C LYS A 134 -2.41 18.28 3.25
N GLN A 135 -3.12 18.94 4.18
CA GLN A 135 -2.76 18.91 5.60
C GLN A 135 -3.01 17.54 6.23
N LEU A 136 -4.20 16.96 6.03
CA LEU A 136 -4.59 15.76 6.75
C LEU A 136 -3.80 14.52 6.30
N TYR A 137 -3.52 14.43 4.99
CA TYR A 137 -2.78 13.33 4.39
C TYR A 137 -1.29 13.61 4.19
N ASN A 138 -0.84 14.86 4.41
CA ASN A 138 0.54 15.29 4.22
C ASN A 138 1.05 15.04 2.78
N VAL A 139 0.32 15.58 1.80
CA VAL A 139 0.59 15.46 0.36
C VAL A 139 0.48 16.81 -0.35
N GLU A 140 1.21 17.05 -1.44
CA GLU A 140 1.11 18.29 -2.22
C GLU A 140 -0.06 18.27 -3.20
N SER A 141 -0.56 17.08 -3.59
CA SER A 141 -1.74 16.93 -4.42
C SER A 141 -2.51 15.62 -4.11
N ILE A 142 -3.79 15.54 -4.50
CA ILE A 142 -4.61 14.33 -4.33
C ILE A 142 -4.01 13.14 -5.10
N GLU A 143 -3.34 13.41 -6.21
CA GLU A 143 -2.67 12.41 -7.05
C GLU A 143 -1.40 11.83 -6.41
N GLU A 144 -0.96 12.35 -5.27
CA GLU A 144 0.14 11.80 -4.46
C GLU A 144 -0.37 10.90 -3.31
N LEU A 145 -1.68 10.81 -3.11
CA LEU A 145 -2.29 9.98 -2.07
C LEU A 145 -2.09 8.51 -2.37
N ILE A 146 -1.19 7.85 -1.65
CA ILE A 146 -1.12 6.38 -1.69
C ILE A 146 -2.42 5.84 -1.10
N ASN A 147 -3.14 5.05 -1.89
CA ASN A 147 -4.24 4.24 -1.36
C ASN A 147 -3.64 3.22 -0.36
N PHE A 148 -4.12 3.31 0.88
CA PHE A 148 -4.12 2.38 2.04
C PHE A 148 -2.98 1.32 2.22
N PRO A 149 -2.56 0.98 3.46
CA PRO A 149 -1.22 0.47 3.74
C PRO A 149 -0.97 -0.97 3.33
N TYR A 150 0.32 -1.25 3.13
CA TYR A 150 0.90 -2.58 2.98
C TYR A 150 0.48 -3.61 4.03
N TYR A 151 0.24 -3.19 5.29
CA TYR A 151 -0.23 -4.10 6.34
C TYR A 151 -1.40 -3.50 7.13
N PHE A 152 -2.33 -4.36 7.52
CA PHE A 152 -3.40 -4.03 8.46
C PHE A 152 -3.67 -5.21 9.40
N LYS A 153 -4.18 -4.90 10.60
CA LYS A 153 -4.57 -5.87 11.63
C LYS A 153 -6.09 -5.84 11.79
N LEU A 154 -6.70 -7.01 11.77
CA LEU A 154 -8.11 -7.22 12.04
C LEU A 154 -8.38 -7.27 13.55
N LYS A 155 -9.64 -7.03 13.94
CA LYS A 155 -10.11 -7.09 15.35
C LYS A 155 -9.90 -8.45 16.02
N ASP A 156 -9.84 -9.54 15.25
CA ASP A 156 -9.52 -10.89 15.77
C ASP A 156 -8.01 -11.09 16.02
N GLY A 157 -7.20 -10.12 15.61
CA GLY A 157 -5.75 -10.11 15.75
C GLY A 157 -4.99 -10.53 14.49
N THR A 158 -5.65 -11.06 13.45
CA THR A 158 -5.03 -11.46 12.18
C THR A 158 -4.36 -10.26 11.52
N ILE A 159 -3.13 -10.43 11.04
CA ILE A 159 -2.40 -9.40 10.31
C ILE A 159 -2.35 -9.78 8.84
N CYS A 160 -2.88 -8.91 8.01
CA CYS A 160 -2.97 -9.06 6.57
C CYS A 160 -1.97 -8.13 5.88
N HIS A 161 -1.50 -8.56 4.71
CA HIS A 161 -0.75 -7.76 3.76
C HIS A 161 -1.67 -7.36 2.60
N THR A 162 -1.62 -6.13 2.14
CA THR A 162 -2.39 -5.74 0.96
C THR A 162 -1.75 -6.27 -0.31
N VAL A 163 -2.57 -6.35 -1.34
CA VAL A 163 -2.22 -7.00 -2.60
C VAL A 163 -1.64 -5.99 -3.61
N SER A 164 -1.95 -4.71 -3.38
CA SER A 164 -1.65 -3.60 -4.27
C SER A 164 -1.79 -2.28 -3.49
N GLU A 165 -1.38 -1.14 -4.05
CA GLU A 165 -1.64 0.18 -3.46
C GLU A 165 -3.15 0.49 -3.45
N HIS A 166 -3.86 0.28 -4.55
CA HIS A 166 -5.32 0.41 -4.61
C HIS A 166 -5.99 -0.82 -3.98
N CYS A 167 -6.02 -0.84 -2.66
CA CYS A 167 -6.40 -2.00 -1.86
C CYS A 167 -7.89 -2.33 -1.90
N TYR A 168 -8.74 -1.69 -2.68
CA TYR A 168 -10.21 -1.89 -2.60
C TYR A 168 -10.76 -2.59 -3.83
N ASP A 169 -11.78 -3.43 -3.62
CA ASP A 169 -12.62 -3.93 -4.69
C ASP A 169 -13.76 -2.94 -5.02
N GLU A 170 -14.54 -3.27 -6.06
CA GLU A 170 -15.65 -2.45 -6.55
C GLU A 170 -16.77 -2.25 -5.50
N SER A 171 -16.81 -3.09 -4.46
CA SER A 171 -17.77 -3.00 -3.37
C SER A 171 -17.24 -2.18 -2.18
N GLY A 172 -16.00 -1.68 -2.26
CA GLY A 172 -15.34 -0.94 -1.19
C GLY A 172 -14.72 -1.82 -0.10
N LYS A 173 -14.58 -3.13 -0.33
CA LYS A 173 -13.88 -4.05 0.59
C LYS A 173 -12.38 -4.03 0.36
N VAL A 174 -11.60 -4.20 1.42
CA VAL A 174 -10.14 -4.26 1.32
C VAL A 174 -9.72 -5.63 0.79
N ILE A 175 -8.96 -5.63 -0.30
CA ILE A 175 -8.27 -6.77 -0.89
C ILE A 175 -6.96 -6.99 -0.13
N GLY A 176 -6.84 -8.15 0.53
CA GLY A 176 -5.68 -8.48 1.34
C GLY A 176 -5.33 -9.95 1.30
N ILE A 177 -4.19 -10.29 1.88
CA ILE A 177 -3.72 -11.65 2.10
C ILE A 177 -3.39 -11.76 3.58
N PRO A 178 -4.09 -12.61 4.35
CA PRO A 178 -3.69 -12.92 5.71
C PRO A 178 -2.27 -13.49 5.77
N LYS A 179 -1.39 -12.88 6.56
CA LYS A 179 0.02 -13.29 6.69
C LYS A 179 0.35 -13.85 8.05
N TYR A 180 -0.21 -13.27 9.11
CA TYR A 180 0.05 -13.71 10.47
C TYR A 180 -1.25 -13.94 11.24
N PHE A 181 -1.31 -15.06 11.95
CA PHE A 181 -2.49 -15.46 12.73
C PHE A 181 -2.07 -15.73 14.16
N ARG A 182 -2.96 -15.45 15.11
CA ARG A 182 -2.71 -15.78 16.51
C ARG A 182 -2.65 -17.30 16.69
N VAL A 183 -1.64 -17.75 17.40
CA VAL A 183 -1.43 -19.17 17.74
C VAL A 183 -1.13 -19.31 19.22
N ASP A 184 -1.31 -20.51 19.76
CA ASP A 184 -0.85 -20.83 21.10
C ASP A 184 0.69 -20.93 21.14
N ALA A 185 1.28 -20.68 22.31
CA ALA A 185 2.68 -20.30 22.55
C ALA A 185 3.79 -21.34 22.18
N THR A 186 3.55 -22.27 21.26
CA THR A 186 4.38 -23.47 21.10
C THR A 186 4.74 -23.85 19.67
N GLU A 187 4.37 -23.06 18.67
CA GLU A 187 4.78 -23.32 17.29
C GLU A 187 6.21 -22.82 17.02
N ARG A 188 7.04 -23.70 16.43
CA ARG A 188 8.38 -23.36 15.94
C ARG A 188 8.24 -22.24 14.91
N ASP A 189 9.07 -21.20 15.03
CA ASP A 189 9.07 -20.00 14.18
C ASP A 189 7.93 -18.99 14.42
N SER A 190 7.20 -19.12 15.53
CA SER A 190 6.23 -18.09 15.94
C SER A 190 6.91 -16.76 16.29
N ARG A 191 6.22 -15.65 15.96
CA ARG A 191 6.64 -14.29 16.29
C ARG A 191 5.87 -13.79 17.50
N VAL A 192 6.54 -13.03 18.37
CA VAL A 192 5.86 -12.32 19.46
C VAL A 192 5.58 -10.90 18.99
N ILE A 193 4.30 -10.54 18.89
CA ILE A 193 3.85 -9.20 18.50
C ILE A 193 2.94 -8.70 19.61
N ASN A 194 3.35 -7.63 20.28
CA ASN A 194 2.58 -7.01 21.37
C ASN A 194 2.13 -8.02 22.44
N GLY A 195 3.00 -8.98 22.78
CA GLY A 195 2.76 -10.00 23.82
C GLY A 195 1.97 -11.24 23.36
N TYR A 196 1.55 -11.31 22.10
CA TYR A 196 0.85 -12.47 21.53
C TYR A 196 1.74 -13.25 20.56
N TYR A 197 1.53 -14.55 20.47
CA TYR A 197 2.23 -15.43 19.53
C TYR A 197 1.51 -15.47 18.18
N TYR A 198 2.29 -15.40 17.11
CA TYR A 198 1.81 -15.37 15.75
C TYR A 198 2.49 -16.43 14.90
N GLY A 199 1.70 -17.29 14.27
CA GLY A 199 2.12 -18.15 13.16
C GLY A 199 2.17 -17.36 11.86
N ARG A 200 3.05 -17.73 10.93
CA ARG A 200 3.20 -17.09 9.62
C ARG A 200 2.79 -18.06 8.52
N ASN A 201 1.86 -17.65 7.66
CA ASN A 201 1.62 -18.34 6.40
C ASN A 201 2.70 -17.97 5.38
N ASN A 202 3.30 -18.99 4.78
CA ASN A 202 4.42 -18.80 3.86
C ASN A 202 3.99 -18.87 2.39
N SER A 203 2.81 -19.42 2.08
CA SER A 203 2.20 -19.30 0.76
C SER A 203 0.84 -18.61 0.80
N ILE A 204 0.45 -18.01 -0.33
CA ILE A 204 -0.87 -17.38 -0.45
C ILE A 204 -1.95 -18.42 -0.67
N GLU A 205 -1.63 -19.58 -1.26
CA GLU A 205 -2.60 -20.68 -1.31
C GLU A 205 -2.97 -21.15 0.08
N GLU A 206 -1.99 -21.26 1.01
CA GLU A 206 -2.24 -21.52 2.43
C GLU A 206 -3.11 -20.42 3.04
N SER A 207 -2.86 -19.16 2.69
CA SER A 207 -3.60 -18.00 3.22
C SER A 207 -5.06 -17.97 2.74
N ILE A 208 -5.31 -18.21 1.46
CA ILE A 208 -6.66 -18.30 0.89
C ILE A 208 -7.38 -19.53 1.44
N LEU A 209 -6.71 -20.69 1.48
CA LEU A 209 -7.30 -21.92 2.01
C LEU A 209 -7.64 -21.77 3.49
N TYR A 210 -6.73 -21.20 4.29
CA TYR A 210 -6.96 -20.92 5.69
C TYR A 210 -8.14 -19.97 5.86
N SER A 211 -8.21 -18.91 5.03
CA SER A 211 -9.31 -17.95 5.05
C SER A 211 -10.65 -18.62 4.78
N LYS A 212 -10.73 -19.49 3.76
CA LYS A 212 -11.93 -20.25 3.39
C LYS A 212 -12.38 -21.26 4.45
N LEU A 213 -11.44 -21.83 5.23
CA LEU A 213 -11.73 -22.92 6.16
C LEU A 213 -11.91 -22.49 7.61
N PHE A 214 -11.18 -21.47 8.07
CA PHE A 214 -11.00 -21.20 9.50
C PHE A 214 -11.32 -19.75 9.90
N THR A 215 -11.74 -18.91 8.97
CA THR A 215 -12.06 -17.50 9.25
C THR A 215 -13.41 -17.12 8.63
N ASN A 216 -13.95 -15.97 9.04
CA ASN A 216 -15.10 -15.35 8.37
C ASN A 216 -14.71 -14.49 7.17
N THR A 217 -13.43 -14.49 6.78
CA THR A 217 -12.90 -13.72 5.66
C THR A 217 -13.63 -14.09 4.38
N GLN A 218 -14.12 -13.08 3.68
CA GLN A 218 -14.79 -13.30 2.39
C GLN A 218 -13.74 -13.56 1.32
N VAL A 219 -14.01 -14.50 0.42
CA VAL A 219 -13.17 -14.72 -0.77
C VAL A 219 -14.05 -14.51 -1.99
N GLY A 220 -13.64 -13.61 -2.87
CA GLY A 220 -14.43 -13.21 -4.03
C GLY A 220 -13.56 -12.85 -5.22
N LYS A 221 -14.16 -12.88 -6.42
CA LYS A 221 -13.47 -12.52 -7.66
C LYS A 221 -13.24 -11.00 -7.69
N VAL A 222 -11.98 -10.60 -7.86
CA VAL A 222 -11.57 -9.20 -8.05
C VAL A 222 -11.32 -8.96 -9.54
N ASN A 223 -12.19 -8.20 -10.19
CA ASN A 223 -12.16 -8.03 -11.65
C ASN A 223 -10.87 -7.39 -12.17
N ARG A 224 -10.25 -6.49 -11.39
CA ARG A 224 -8.95 -5.89 -11.72
C ARG A 224 -7.85 -6.92 -11.95
N PHE A 225 -7.86 -8.03 -11.19
CA PHE A 225 -6.86 -9.09 -11.31
C PHE A 225 -7.38 -10.31 -12.08
N GLY A 226 -8.70 -10.40 -12.27
CA GLY A 226 -9.35 -11.56 -12.89
C GLY A 226 -9.33 -12.82 -12.01
N GLU A 227 -8.98 -12.72 -10.73
CA GLU A 227 -8.73 -13.85 -9.81
C GLU A 227 -9.53 -13.72 -8.49
N GLU A 228 -9.66 -14.83 -7.76
CA GLU A 228 -10.28 -14.85 -6.42
C GLU A 228 -9.28 -14.42 -5.34
N LEU A 229 -9.67 -13.44 -4.51
CA LEU A 229 -8.85 -12.90 -3.43
C LEU A 229 -9.65 -12.73 -2.15
N CYS A 230 -8.94 -12.57 -1.02
CA CYS A 230 -9.58 -12.31 0.27
C CYS A 230 -10.00 -10.84 0.35
N LEU A 231 -11.23 -10.64 0.82
CA LEU A 231 -11.93 -9.37 0.92
C LEU A 231 -12.31 -9.13 2.39
N PHE A 232 -11.98 -7.95 2.89
CA PHE A 232 -12.18 -7.57 4.29
C PHE A 232 -13.07 -6.34 4.37
N ASP A 233 -14.01 -6.35 5.30
CA ASP A 233 -14.79 -5.16 5.60
C ASP A 233 -13.90 -4.17 6.36
N VAL A 234 -13.97 -2.88 5.99
CA VAL A 234 -13.21 -1.82 6.69
C VAL A 234 -13.50 -1.82 8.19
N SER A 235 -14.74 -2.18 8.58
CA SER A 235 -15.16 -2.32 9.97
C SER A 235 -14.41 -3.40 10.76
N GLU A 236 -13.80 -4.37 10.10
CA GLU A 236 -13.04 -5.44 10.76
C GLU A 236 -11.60 -5.02 11.03
N ILE A 237 -11.14 -3.93 10.41
CA ILE A 237 -9.77 -3.43 10.54
C ILE A 237 -9.65 -2.67 11.87
N GLU A 238 -8.80 -3.17 12.75
CA GLU A 238 -8.47 -2.56 14.04
C GLU A 238 -7.32 -1.56 13.91
N ARG A 239 -6.29 -1.90 13.13
CA ARG A 239 -5.09 -1.08 12.96
C ARG A 239 -4.57 -1.14 11.53
N ILE A 240 -4.02 -0.02 11.10
CA ILE A 240 -3.41 0.23 9.80
C ILE A 240 -1.94 0.50 10.08
N TYR A 241 -1.02 -0.17 9.39
CA TYR A 241 0.41 0.03 9.57
C TYR A 241 0.99 0.85 8.43
N ASN A 242 1.34 2.10 8.69
CA ASN A 242 1.93 2.96 7.67
C ASN A 242 3.47 2.86 7.69
N PRO A 243 4.11 2.35 6.62
CA PRO A 243 5.57 2.23 6.57
C PRO A 243 6.30 3.57 6.67
N PHE A 244 5.71 4.65 6.14
CA PHE A 244 6.32 5.98 6.15
C PHE A 244 6.29 6.61 7.55
N ASP A 245 5.19 6.42 8.29
CA ASP A 245 5.11 6.86 9.69
C ASP A 245 6.11 6.07 10.55
N LYS A 246 6.24 4.76 10.31
CA LYS A 246 7.23 3.92 11.01
C LYS A 246 8.66 4.39 10.72
N ALA A 247 8.98 4.79 9.50
CA ALA A 247 10.31 5.36 9.19
C ALA A 247 10.59 6.64 9.97
N LYS A 248 9.60 7.55 10.09
CA LYS A 248 9.72 8.79 10.88
C LYS A 248 9.92 8.51 12.36
N GLU A 249 9.16 7.55 12.91
CA GLU A 249 9.32 7.05 14.28
C GLU A 249 10.75 6.54 14.51
N LEU A 250 11.23 5.65 13.63
CA LEU A 250 12.56 5.03 13.73
C LEU A 250 13.71 6.01 13.49
N TYR A 251 13.48 7.08 12.73
CA TYR A 251 14.47 8.14 12.57
C TYR A 251 14.71 8.91 13.89
N GLN A 252 13.68 9.03 14.74
CA GLN A 252 13.80 9.65 16.06
C GLN A 252 14.19 8.67 17.18
N TYR A 253 14.15 7.36 16.91
CA TYR A 253 14.41 6.32 17.89
C TYR A 253 15.79 6.45 18.57
N ASP A 254 15.82 6.33 19.88
CA ASP A 254 17.00 6.50 20.76
C ASP A 254 17.25 5.30 21.69
N GLY A 255 16.52 4.20 21.50
CA GLY A 255 16.70 2.96 22.26
C GLY A 255 17.90 2.10 21.81
N ASP A 256 18.02 0.91 22.40
CA ASP A 256 19.22 0.07 22.33
C ASP A 256 19.09 -1.15 21.41
N GLU A 257 17.88 -1.47 20.93
CA GLU A 257 17.61 -2.61 20.07
C GLU A 257 18.44 -2.53 18.78
N ALA A 258 19.32 -3.52 18.58
CA ALA A 258 20.34 -3.48 17.52
C ALA A 258 19.74 -3.34 16.11
N ILE A 259 18.66 -4.07 15.83
CA ILE A 259 17.94 -3.97 14.56
C ILE A 259 17.36 -2.58 14.33
N LEU A 260 16.74 -1.95 15.34
CA LEU A 260 16.15 -0.62 15.20
C LEU A 260 17.21 0.47 15.01
N ARG A 261 18.36 0.36 15.69
CA ARG A 261 19.51 1.24 15.46
C ARG A 261 20.09 1.09 14.06
N ASP A 262 20.15 -0.13 13.54
CA ASP A 262 20.63 -0.37 12.18
C ASP A 262 19.60 0.11 11.14
N THR A 263 18.29 0.03 11.43
CA THR A 263 17.24 0.66 10.62
C THR A 263 17.33 2.19 10.62
N LYS A 264 17.54 2.82 11.77
CA LYS A 264 17.80 4.27 11.86
C LYS A 264 19.03 4.67 11.04
N LEU A 265 20.09 3.88 11.11
CA LEU A 265 21.32 4.13 10.37
C LEU A 265 21.09 4.09 8.86
N ILE A 266 20.37 3.09 8.34
CA ILE A 266 20.11 3.02 6.90
C ILE A 266 19.20 4.15 6.42
N ILE A 267 18.19 4.55 7.21
CA ILE A 267 17.37 5.74 6.91
C ILE A 267 18.27 6.98 6.81
N SER A 268 19.20 7.16 7.74
CA SER A 268 20.14 8.29 7.74
C SER A 268 21.02 8.29 6.49
N ILE A 269 21.56 7.13 6.10
CA ILE A 269 22.38 6.97 4.88
C ILE A 269 21.57 7.30 3.63
N MET A 270 20.31 6.86 3.54
CA MET A 270 19.44 7.19 2.40
C MET A 270 19.21 8.69 2.26
N ILE A 271 19.05 9.40 3.38
CA ILE A 271 18.90 10.86 3.37
C ILE A 271 20.20 11.54 2.93
N THR A 272 21.33 11.19 3.56
CA THR A 272 22.58 11.93 3.37
C THR A 272 23.35 11.57 2.11
N GLU A 273 23.30 10.30 1.68
CA GLU A 273 24.11 9.79 0.56
C GLU A 273 23.29 9.52 -0.70
N LEU A 274 22.03 9.09 -0.57
CA LEU A 274 21.16 8.93 -1.74
C LEU A 274 20.37 10.21 -2.06
N GLY A 275 20.17 11.10 -1.07
CA GLY A 275 19.41 12.34 -1.23
C GLY A 275 17.89 12.14 -1.22
N ILE A 276 17.42 11.04 -0.63
CA ILE A 276 15.99 10.70 -0.54
C ILE A 276 15.38 11.42 0.68
N ALA A 277 14.23 12.06 0.50
CA ALA A 277 13.55 12.76 1.59
C ALA A 277 13.02 11.74 2.62
N LEU A 278 13.04 12.08 3.91
CA LEU A 278 12.50 11.19 4.96
C LEU A 278 11.03 10.84 4.70
N ASP A 279 10.23 11.77 4.19
CA ASP A 279 8.83 11.54 3.84
C ASP A 279 8.63 10.46 2.77
N ASP A 280 9.67 10.18 1.97
CA ASP A 280 9.66 9.20 0.88
C ASP A 280 10.21 7.83 1.30
N ILE A 281 10.67 7.67 2.53
CA ILE A 281 11.24 6.43 3.05
C ILE A 281 10.19 5.72 3.89
N GLY A 282 9.89 4.47 3.56
CA GLY A 282 9.03 3.58 4.34
C GLY A 282 9.81 2.39 4.90
N ILE A 283 9.42 1.88 6.06
CA ILE A 283 9.93 0.63 6.63
C ILE A 283 8.79 -0.39 6.71
N GLU A 284 9.04 -1.58 6.17
CA GLU A 284 8.05 -2.65 6.01
C GLU A 284 8.36 -3.90 6.84
N GLY A 285 7.58 -4.96 6.57
CA GLY A 285 7.84 -6.31 7.03
C GLY A 285 7.72 -6.43 8.54
N SER A 286 8.62 -7.22 9.13
CA SER A 286 8.55 -7.56 10.54
C SER A 286 8.79 -6.36 11.47
N ILE A 287 9.55 -5.35 11.02
CA ILE A 287 9.79 -4.12 11.80
C ILE A 287 8.52 -3.28 11.87
N LEU A 288 7.82 -3.14 10.73
CA LEU A 288 6.57 -2.38 10.65
C LEU A 288 5.50 -2.88 11.62
N ILE A 289 5.34 -4.20 11.70
CA ILE A 289 4.34 -4.84 12.56
C ILE A 289 4.87 -5.16 13.97
N GLU A 290 6.07 -4.70 14.33
CA GLU A 290 6.70 -4.93 15.65
C GLU A 290 6.92 -6.43 15.97
N GLY A 291 7.01 -7.27 14.93
CA GLY A 291 7.23 -8.72 15.03
C GLY A 291 8.64 -9.17 14.65
N TYR A 292 9.60 -8.26 14.68
CA TYR A 292 10.98 -8.50 14.26
C TYR A 292 11.73 -9.39 15.26
N GLN A 293 12.77 -10.04 14.76
CA GLN A 293 13.73 -10.85 15.51
C GLN A 293 15.14 -10.30 15.22
N GLU A 294 16.14 -10.68 16.02
CA GLU A 294 17.52 -10.17 15.89
C GLU A 294 18.11 -10.34 14.48
N ASN A 295 17.75 -11.45 13.82
CA ASN A 295 18.19 -11.83 12.48
C ASN A 295 17.24 -11.37 11.35
N SER A 296 16.18 -10.61 11.67
CA SER A 296 15.26 -10.11 10.64
C SER A 296 15.97 -9.13 9.70
N ASP A 297 15.56 -9.13 8.43
CA ASP A 297 15.99 -8.15 7.44
C ASP A 297 15.24 -6.82 7.60
N ILE A 298 15.75 -5.81 6.92
CA ILE A 298 15.17 -4.47 6.85
C ILE A 298 14.55 -4.30 5.46
N ASP A 299 13.24 -4.43 5.40
CA ASP A 299 12.46 -4.15 4.19
C ASP A 299 12.18 -2.64 4.13
N ILE A 300 12.64 -1.99 3.07
CA ILE A 300 12.56 -0.55 2.88
C ILE A 300 11.76 -0.27 1.62
N VAL A 301 10.91 0.73 1.67
CA VAL A 301 10.17 1.24 0.52
C VAL A 301 10.60 2.66 0.22
N VAL A 302 10.72 3.00 -1.06
CA VAL A 302 11.07 4.34 -1.53
C VAL A 302 9.97 4.82 -2.46
N LYS A 303 9.18 5.82 -2.02
CA LYS A 303 8.08 6.35 -2.83
C LYS A 303 8.49 7.56 -3.66
N GLY A 304 7.78 7.79 -4.75
CA GLY A 304 7.84 9.02 -5.54
C GLY A 304 8.92 9.03 -6.61
N ILE A 305 8.56 9.56 -7.79
CA ILE A 305 9.39 9.52 -9.00
C ILE A 305 10.77 10.19 -8.83
N GLU A 306 10.83 11.29 -8.09
CA GLU A 306 12.08 12.01 -7.78
C GLU A 306 13.03 11.11 -6.96
N SER A 307 12.52 10.52 -5.88
CA SER A 307 13.29 9.67 -4.97
C SER A 307 13.68 8.34 -5.61
N ILE A 308 12.83 7.77 -6.46
CA ILE A 308 13.18 6.60 -7.28
C ILE A 308 14.34 6.90 -8.24
N LYS A 309 14.31 8.04 -8.95
CA LYS A 309 15.42 8.44 -9.84
C LYS A 309 16.72 8.58 -9.07
N LYS A 310 16.68 9.15 -7.87
CA LYS A 310 17.84 9.27 -6.97
C LYS A 310 18.34 7.90 -6.54
N LEU A 311 17.44 7.00 -6.10
CA LEU A 311 17.80 5.62 -5.74
C LEU A 311 18.49 4.93 -6.90
N GLN A 312 17.88 4.93 -8.09
CA GLN A 312 18.43 4.26 -9.29
C GLN A 312 19.82 4.80 -9.67
N LYS A 313 20.02 6.12 -9.58
CA LYS A 313 21.29 6.78 -9.92
C LYS A 313 22.37 6.54 -8.86
N ASN A 314 22.01 6.60 -7.58
CA ASN A 314 22.97 6.72 -6.48
C ASN A 314 23.19 5.41 -5.71
N PHE A 315 22.36 4.37 -5.87
CA PHE A 315 22.44 3.14 -5.09
C PHE A 315 23.84 2.50 -5.11
N ARG A 316 24.50 2.47 -6.27
CA ARG A 316 25.85 1.91 -6.42
C ARG A 316 26.94 2.68 -5.67
N LEU A 317 26.68 3.93 -5.26
CA LEU A 317 27.62 4.73 -4.47
C LEU A 317 27.72 4.21 -3.02
N LEU A 318 26.70 3.51 -2.53
CA LEU A 318 26.70 2.93 -1.18
C LEU A 318 27.81 1.91 -0.94
N LYS A 319 28.45 1.37 -2.00
CA LYS A 319 29.64 0.52 -1.88
C LYS A 319 30.81 1.21 -1.16
N GLU A 320 30.82 2.54 -1.12
CA GLU A 320 31.86 3.36 -0.49
C GLU A 320 31.57 3.61 0.99
N ASN A 321 30.34 3.35 1.44
CA ASN A 321 29.94 3.54 2.84
C ASN A 321 30.49 2.41 3.71
N ARG A 322 31.20 2.76 4.80
CA ARG A 322 31.84 1.79 5.71
C ARG A 322 30.90 0.81 6.42
N PHE A 323 29.60 1.12 6.49
CA PHE A 323 28.59 0.28 7.14
C PHE A 323 27.83 -0.60 6.16
N ILE A 324 27.91 -0.30 4.86
CA ILE A 324 27.16 -0.97 3.82
C ILE A 324 28.08 -1.92 3.04
N LYS A 325 27.60 -3.14 2.82
CA LYS A 325 28.14 -4.05 1.82
C LYS A 325 27.04 -4.36 0.81
N LEU A 326 27.17 -3.90 -0.43
CA LEU A 326 26.29 -4.35 -1.51
C LEU A 326 26.61 -5.80 -1.86
N TYR A 327 25.60 -6.58 -2.22
CA TYR A 327 25.83 -7.98 -2.59
C TYR A 327 26.70 -8.11 -3.82
N ASP A 328 27.70 -8.98 -3.72
CA ASP A 328 28.47 -9.47 -4.84
C ASP A 328 28.01 -10.88 -5.26
N LYS A 329 28.59 -11.40 -6.35
CA LYS A 329 28.28 -12.75 -6.85
C LYS A 329 28.49 -13.85 -5.80
N ALA A 330 29.45 -13.69 -4.89
CA ALA A 330 29.76 -14.70 -3.88
C ALA A 330 28.72 -14.68 -2.74
N ASP A 331 28.32 -13.49 -2.28
CA ASP A 331 27.24 -13.32 -1.29
C ASP A 331 25.94 -13.94 -1.79
N LEU A 332 25.55 -13.59 -3.02
CA LEU A 332 24.37 -14.13 -3.68
C LEU A 332 24.45 -15.65 -3.77
N SER A 333 25.57 -16.22 -4.25
CA SER A 333 25.75 -17.68 -4.35
C SER A 333 25.54 -18.40 -3.01
N LEU A 334 26.03 -17.84 -1.91
CA LEU A 334 25.87 -18.43 -0.58
C LEU A 334 24.41 -18.37 -0.10
N ILE A 335 23.74 -17.22 -0.28
CA ILE A 335 22.31 -17.05 0.05
C ILE A 335 21.48 -18.08 -0.74
N PHE A 336 21.82 -18.30 -2.00
CA PHE A 336 21.09 -19.23 -2.87
C PHE A 336 21.36 -20.69 -2.60
N SER A 337 22.58 -21.07 -2.18
CA SER A 337 22.86 -22.44 -1.74
C SER A 337 21.96 -22.91 -0.57
N ARG A 338 21.42 -21.95 0.20
CA ARG A 338 20.51 -22.17 1.34
C ARG A 338 19.02 -22.08 0.98
N ARG A 339 18.66 -21.50 -0.17
CA ARG A 339 17.28 -21.42 -0.66
C ARG A 339 17.00 -22.60 -1.60
N LYS A 340 16.15 -23.53 -1.16
CA LYS A 340 15.79 -24.73 -1.94
C LYS A 340 14.79 -24.35 -3.05
N LYS A 341 15.21 -24.55 -4.31
CA LYS A 341 14.48 -24.52 -5.63
C LYS A 341 14.78 -23.32 -6.55
N TYR A 342 15.49 -23.65 -7.63
CA TYR A 342 15.69 -22.90 -8.87
C TYR A 342 14.42 -22.80 -9.74
N ALA A 343 13.25 -22.50 -9.16
CA ALA A 343 12.01 -22.56 -9.94
C ALA A 343 11.95 -21.51 -11.08
N SER A 344 12.79 -20.48 -11.02
CA SER A 344 12.77 -19.33 -11.93
C SER A 344 14.05 -19.17 -12.77
N PHE A 345 15.04 -20.06 -12.67
CA PHE A 345 16.34 -19.89 -13.34
C PHE A 345 16.94 -21.22 -13.79
N ASP A 346 17.44 -21.27 -15.03
CA ASP A 346 18.08 -22.46 -15.60
C ASP A 346 19.52 -22.64 -15.08
N THR A 347 20.24 -21.53 -14.80
CA THR A 347 21.62 -21.56 -14.29
C THR A 347 21.85 -20.61 -13.11
N LEU A 348 22.86 -20.92 -12.27
CA LEU A 348 23.30 -20.02 -11.20
C LEU A 348 23.78 -18.67 -11.76
N ASP A 349 24.48 -18.66 -12.89
CA ASP A 349 25.04 -17.44 -13.47
C ASP A 349 23.95 -16.45 -13.94
N GLU A 350 22.90 -16.94 -14.63
CA GLU A 350 21.76 -16.11 -15.04
C GLU A 350 21.04 -15.52 -13.83
N MET A 351 20.88 -16.34 -12.79
CA MET A 351 20.27 -15.92 -11.53
C MET A 351 21.08 -14.82 -10.83
N LEU A 352 22.39 -15.01 -10.70
CA LEU A 352 23.30 -14.05 -10.10
C LEU A 352 23.29 -12.72 -10.87
N GLU A 353 23.26 -12.77 -12.20
CA GLU A 353 23.22 -11.57 -13.06
C GLU A 353 21.97 -10.73 -12.81
N GLN A 354 20.80 -11.37 -12.65
CA GLN A 354 19.56 -10.66 -12.36
C GLN A 354 19.48 -10.15 -10.91
N GLU A 355 19.88 -10.96 -9.94
CA GLU A 355 19.84 -10.55 -8.54
C GLU A 355 20.84 -9.43 -8.22
N CYS A 356 21.95 -9.33 -8.96
CA CYS A 356 22.88 -8.19 -8.86
C CYS A 356 22.25 -6.84 -9.24
N ASN A 357 21.15 -6.85 -9.99
CA ASN A 357 20.44 -5.62 -10.35
C ASN A 357 19.52 -5.13 -9.22
N ARG A 358 19.23 -5.97 -8.22
CA ARG A 358 18.38 -5.55 -7.11
C ARG A 358 19.09 -4.57 -6.18
N THR A 359 18.28 -3.78 -5.51
CA THR A 359 18.64 -2.78 -4.50
C THR A 359 18.82 -3.43 -3.12
N VAL A 360 19.67 -4.44 -3.06
CA VAL A 360 19.91 -5.29 -1.87
C VAL A 360 21.34 -5.16 -1.36
N GLY A 361 21.51 -5.34 -0.05
CA GLY A 361 22.83 -5.37 0.57
C GLY A 361 22.76 -5.73 2.05
N LEU A 362 23.87 -5.50 2.75
CA LEU A 362 24.01 -5.65 4.19
C LEU A 362 24.33 -4.30 4.82
N ILE A 363 23.68 -3.98 5.93
CA ILE A 363 24.08 -2.92 6.84
C ILE A 363 24.57 -3.56 8.13
N LYS A 364 25.87 -3.38 8.44
CA LYS A 364 26.52 -4.05 9.59
C LYS A 364 26.24 -5.56 9.67
N GLY A 365 26.18 -6.22 8.51
CA GLY A 365 25.92 -7.65 8.40
C GLY A 365 24.44 -8.06 8.36
N ARG A 366 23.49 -7.13 8.55
CA ARG A 366 22.05 -7.39 8.43
C ARG A 366 21.55 -7.05 7.05
N ARG A 367 20.78 -7.94 6.44
CA ARG A 367 20.23 -7.76 5.11
C ARG A 367 19.24 -6.59 5.07
N PHE A 368 19.30 -5.81 4.00
CA PHE A 368 18.28 -4.84 3.64
C PHE A 368 17.88 -4.99 2.18
N TRP A 369 16.70 -4.50 1.84
CA TRP A 369 16.22 -4.36 0.47
C TRP A 369 15.43 -3.06 0.32
N MET A 370 15.64 -2.31 -0.76
CA MET A 370 14.92 -1.06 -1.05
C MET A 370 13.98 -1.21 -2.25
N GLN A 371 12.69 -1.21 -2.04
CA GLN A 371 11.67 -1.36 -3.07
C GLN A 371 11.16 0.02 -3.54
N PRO A 372 11.45 0.44 -4.78
CA PRO A 372 10.91 1.66 -5.37
C PRO A 372 9.43 1.51 -5.74
N ILE A 373 8.59 2.43 -5.27
CA ILE A 373 7.16 2.50 -5.59
C ILE A 373 6.84 3.90 -6.12
N LEU A 374 6.01 4.06 -7.16
CA LEU A 374 5.67 5.44 -7.57
C LEU A 374 4.73 6.10 -6.57
N GLY A 375 3.85 5.32 -5.92
CA GLY A 375 2.63 5.83 -5.31
C GLY A 375 1.63 6.18 -6.41
N ASN A 376 0.41 5.64 -6.32
CA ASN A 376 -0.60 5.74 -7.38
C ASN A 376 -0.11 5.18 -8.71
N ASN A 377 0.47 3.97 -8.64
CA ASN A 377 1.06 3.30 -9.79
C ASN A 377 0.09 3.21 -10.99
N TYR A 378 0.61 3.43 -12.21
CA TYR A 378 -0.15 3.42 -13.47
C TYR A 378 -1.02 2.17 -13.67
N LEU A 379 -0.52 0.99 -13.28
CA LEU A 379 -1.26 -0.28 -13.35
C LEU A 379 -2.53 -0.28 -12.48
N GLU A 380 -2.51 0.50 -11.41
CA GLU A 380 -3.52 0.50 -10.36
C GLU A 380 -4.43 1.73 -10.38
N MET A 381 -4.04 2.80 -11.12
CA MET A 381 -4.90 3.96 -11.40
C MET A 381 -6.20 3.59 -12.14
N GLN A 382 -6.26 2.41 -12.77
CA GLN A 382 -7.45 1.90 -13.45
C GLN A 382 -8.34 1.11 -12.47
N GLU A 383 -8.96 1.79 -11.51
CA GLU A 383 -9.77 1.16 -10.47
C GLU A 383 -10.93 0.29 -11.01
N ASN A 384 -11.46 0.63 -12.19
CA ASN A 384 -12.54 -0.10 -12.86
C ASN A 384 -12.06 -1.09 -13.93
N ARG A 385 -10.77 -1.42 -13.94
CA ARG A 385 -10.20 -2.33 -14.93
C ARG A 385 -10.83 -3.71 -14.83
N ARG A 386 -11.24 -4.26 -15.98
CA ARG A 386 -11.89 -5.58 -16.05
C ARG A 386 -11.02 -6.56 -16.83
N LEU A 387 -10.41 -7.48 -16.10
CA LEU A 387 -9.64 -8.56 -16.69
C LEU A 387 -10.48 -9.82 -16.86
N HIS A 388 -10.50 -10.32 -18.10
CA HIS A 388 -11.07 -11.61 -18.43
C HIS A 388 -9.96 -12.60 -18.75
N LYS A 389 -9.91 -13.71 -18.02
CA LYS A 389 -8.92 -14.77 -18.23
C LYS A 389 -9.17 -15.43 -19.58
N LEU A 390 -8.17 -15.38 -20.46
CA LEU A 390 -8.21 -16.03 -21.78
C LEU A 390 -7.75 -17.48 -21.68
N GLU A 391 -6.51 -17.67 -21.24
CA GLU A 391 -5.83 -18.97 -21.21
C GLU A 391 -4.60 -18.90 -20.30
N THR A 392 -3.72 -19.91 -20.37
CA THR A 392 -2.40 -19.87 -19.72
C THR A 392 -1.35 -19.53 -20.77
N PHE A 393 -0.64 -18.41 -20.60
CA PHE A 393 0.54 -18.11 -21.38
C PHE A 393 1.67 -19.06 -20.94
N CYS A 394 2.16 -19.86 -21.88
CA CYS A 394 3.21 -20.85 -21.63
C CYS A 394 4.18 -20.84 -22.82
N SER A 395 5.03 -19.82 -22.90
CA SER A 395 5.84 -19.57 -24.11
C SER A 395 7.09 -18.74 -23.82
N ASP A 396 8.09 -18.87 -24.69
CA ASP A 396 9.21 -17.91 -24.75
C ASP A 396 8.75 -16.61 -25.45
N ALA A 397 9.26 -15.48 -24.96
CA ALA A 397 8.99 -14.15 -25.51
C ALA A 397 10.24 -13.27 -25.39
N GLU A 398 10.32 -12.21 -26.20
CA GLU A 398 11.40 -11.24 -26.17
C GLU A 398 10.97 -9.99 -25.42
N VAL A 399 11.75 -9.51 -24.45
CA VAL A 399 11.49 -8.24 -23.78
C VAL A 399 11.74 -7.08 -24.74
N VAL A 400 10.71 -6.31 -25.06
CA VAL A 400 10.79 -5.18 -26.01
C VAL A 400 10.81 -3.81 -25.33
N ASP A 401 10.27 -3.72 -24.11
CA ASP A 401 10.32 -2.53 -23.26
C ASP A 401 10.41 -2.94 -21.79
N SER A 402 11.48 -2.53 -21.11
CA SER A 402 11.74 -2.79 -19.69
C SER A 402 11.86 -1.50 -18.87
N SER A 403 11.32 -0.37 -19.37
CA SER A 403 11.51 0.95 -18.74
C SER A 403 10.97 1.02 -17.30
N ASN A 404 9.97 0.20 -16.98
CA ASN A 404 9.34 0.13 -15.66
C ASN A 404 9.72 -1.15 -14.90
N ALA A 405 10.72 -1.90 -15.39
CA ALA A 405 11.18 -3.13 -14.73
C ALA A 405 11.73 -2.87 -13.33
N PHE A 406 12.26 -1.66 -13.07
CA PHE A 406 12.83 -1.27 -11.79
C PHE A 406 11.77 -1.01 -10.70
N LEU A 407 10.52 -0.72 -11.07
CA LEU A 407 9.47 -0.27 -10.15
C LEU A 407 8.72 -1.44 -9.51
N TRP A 408 8.05 -1.22 -8.38
CA TRP A 408 7.01 -2.10 -7.88
C TRP A 408 5.62 -1.40 -7.85
N PRO A 409 4.55 -2.09 -8.32
CA PRO A 409 4.58 -3.32 -9.09
C PRO A 409 5.38 -3.16 -10.38
N THR A 410 6.06 -4.23 -10.77
CA THR A 410 6.93 -4.25 -11.95
C THR A 410 6.08 -4.46 -13.18
N TYR A 411 6.36 -3.74 -14.27
CA TYR A 411 5.77 -4.08 -15.55
C TYR A 411 6.70 -3.81 -16.72
N TYR A 412 6.53 -4.62 -17.74
CA TYR A 412 7.32 -4.56 -18.97
C TYR A 412 6.52 -5.17 -20.11
N THR A 413 6.96 -4.96 -21.34
CA THR A 413 6.29 -5.51 -22.53
C THR A 413 7.18 -6.55 -23.18
N VAL A 414 6.57 -7.67 -23.58
CA VAL A 414 7.22 -8.71 -24.37
C VAL A 414 6.55 -8.86 -25.73
N TYR A 415 7.32 -9.30 -26.71
CA TYR A 415 6.81 -9.76 -28.00
C TYR A 415 6.83 -11.28 -28.05
N ASN A 416 5.69 -11.88 -28.35
CA ASN A 416 5.55 -13.30 -28.61
C ASN A 416 5.02 -13.52 -30.05
N LYS A 417 5.54 -14.55 -30.72
CA LYS A 417 5.20 -14.82 -32.13
C LYS A 417 3.72 -15.16 -32.36
N HIS A 418 3.05 -15.75 -31.38
CA HIS A 418 1.65 -16.14 -31.49
C HIS A 418 0.71 -15.04 -31.01
N TYR A 419 1.03 -14.40 -29.89
CA TYR A 419 0.13 -13.43 -29.25
C TYR A 419 0.42 -11.96 -29.63
N GLY A 420 1.54 -11.67 -30.28
CA GLY A 420 2.00 -10.31 -30.57
C GLY A 420 2.60 -9.65 -29.34
N LEU A 421 2.27 -8.37 -29.11
CA LEU A 421 2.67 -7.66 -27.90
C LEU A 421 1.83 -8.13 -26.71
N VAL A 422 2.50 -8.44 -25.61
CA VAL A 422 1.89 -8.87 -24.35
C VAL A 422 2.52 -8.05 -23.23
N LYS A 423 1.68 -7.43 -22.40
CA LYS A 423 2.14 -6.76 -21.18
C LYS A 423 2.36 -7.80 -20.09
N VAL A 424 3.44 -7.67 -19.35
CA VAL A 424 3.72 -8.47 -18.16
C VAL A 424 3.61 -7.56 -16.96
N GLU A 425 2.73 -7.91 -16.03
CA GLU A 425 2.49 -7.18 -14.79
C GLU A 425 2.85 -8.07 -13.61
N CYS A 426 3.78 -7.61 -12.79
CA CYS A 426 4.36 -8.36 -11.69
C CYS A 426 4.05 -7.69 -10.35
N TYR A 427 3.16 -8.29 -9.58
CA TYR A 427 2.80 -7.86 -8.22
C TYR A 427 3.62 -8.58 -7.15
N ASP A 428 4.41 -9.61 -7.52
CA ASP A 428 5.43 -10.17 -6.63
C ASP A 428 6.74 -9.33 -6.73
N PRO A 429 7.19 -8.70 -5.64
CA PRO A 429 8.47 -8.00 -5.58
C PRO A 429 9.69 -8.84 -6.03
N VAL A 430 9.60 -10.19 -6.01
CA VAL A 430 10.66 -11.06 -6.51
C VAL A 430 10.95 -10.85 -8.00
N TYR A 431 10.00 -10.38 -8.80
CA TYR A 431 10.22 -10.17 -10.23
C TYR A 431 10.81 -8.79 -10.54
N MET A 432 11.01 -7.96 -9.52
CA MET A 432 11.51 -6.61 -9.67
C MET A 432 12.94 -6.56 -10.18
N ASN A 433 13.13 -5.69 -11.18
CA ASN A 433 14.37 -5.39 -11.87
C ASN A 433 15.04 -6.60 -12.55
N GLN A 434 14.26 -7.62 -12.92
CA GLN A 434 14.76 -8.80 -13.64
C GLN A 434 14.78 -8.61 -15.16
N ALA A 435 13.79 -7.90 -15.74
CA ALA A 435 13.66 -7.79 -17.18
C ALA A 435 14.62 -6.74 -17.79
N THR A 436 15.39 -7.14 -18.80
CA THR A 436 16.17 -6.22 -19.65
C THR A 436 15.73 -6.33 -21.10
N LYS A 437 15.55 -5.18 -21.78
CA LYS A 437 15.22 -5.15 -23.21
C LYS A 437 16.21 -5.99 -24.05
N GLY A 438 15.66 -6.85 -24.89
CA GLY A 438 16.38 -7.79 -25.76
C GLY A 438 16.61 -9.18 -25.15
N GLU A 439 16.29 -9.39 -23.87
CA GLU A 439 16.37 -10.70 -23.24
C GLU A 439 15.21 -11.60 -23.67
N GLN A 440 15.47 -12.92 -23.68
CA GLN A 440 14.43 -13.92 -23.84
C GLN A 440 13.91 -14.30 -22.47
N VAL A 441 12.60 -14.45 -22.35
CA VAL A 441 11.94 -14.87 -21.12
C VAL A 441 10.92 -15.94 -21.44
N TYR A 442 11.01 -17.06 -20.73
CA TYR A 442 9.95 -18.06 -20.68
C TYR A 442 8.98 -17.68 -19.57
N ILE A 443 7.70 -17.56 -19.90
CA ILE A 443 6.66 -17.23 -18.93
C ILE A 443 5.62 -18.35 -18.92
N ASN A 444 5.25 -18.78 -17.72
CA ASN A 444 4.14 -19.69 -17.44
C ASN A 444 3.21 -19.05 -16.41
N ALA A 445 2.11 -18.46 -16.88
CA ALA A 445 1.15 -17.74 -16.04
C ALA A 445 -0.19 -17.54 -16.76
N PRO A 446 -1.28 -17.27 -16.02
CA PRO A 446 -2.54 -16.83 -16.62
C PRO A 446 -2.38 -15.61 -17.52
N MET A 447 -3.00 -15.68 -18.69
CA MET A 447 -3.16 -14.55 -19.60
C MET A 447 -4.59 -14.05 -19.53
N TYR A 448 -4.73 -12.73 -19.51
CA TYR A 448 -5.99 -12.02 -19.52
C TYR A 448 -6.06 -11.11 -20.74
N ILE A 449 -7.28 -10.78 -21.12
CA ILE A 449 -7.58 -9.61 -21.94
C ILE A 449 -8.15 -8.54 -21.04
N ASP A 450 -7.64 -7.33 -21.21
CA ASP A 450 -8.24 -6.13 -20.65
C ASP A 450 -9.46 -5.75 -21.51
N LEU A 451 -10.65 -5.76 -20.91
CA LEU A 451 -11.89 -5.55 -21.67
C LEU A 451 -12.10 -4.10 -22.13
N ASP A 452 -11.33 -3.16 -21.62
CA ASP A 452 -11.45 -1.74 -21.95
C ASP A 452 -10.40 -1.32 -22.99
N THR A 453 -9.20 -1.92 -22.95
CA THR A 453 -8.09 -1.59 -23.87
C THR A 453 -7.81 -2.65 -24.92
N GLU A 454 -8.38 -3.85 -24.78
CA GLU A 454 -8.10 -5.05 -25.59
C GLU A 454 -6.64 -5.57 -25.49
N ASP A 455 -5.87 -5.03 -24.55
CA ASP A 455 -4.49 -5.45 -24.31
C ASP A 455 -4.44 -6.88 -23.78
N LYS A 456 -3.44 -7.66 -24.25
CA LYS A 456 -3.12 -8.98 -23.69
C LYS A 456 -2.13 -8.84 -22.56
N ILE A 457 -2.44 -9.45 -21.43
CA ILE A 457 -1.75 -9.17 -20.18
C ILE A 457 -1.49 -10.48 -19.45
N VAL A 458 -0.24 -10.70 -19.07
CA VAL A 458 0.16 -11.77 -18.18
C VAL A 458 0.39 -11.18 -16.80
N VAL A 459 -0.28 -11.76 -15.80
CA VAL A 459 -0.16 -11.33 -14.40
C VAL A 459 0.70 -12.35 -13.65
N LEU A 460 1.79 -11.87 -13.07
CA LEU A 460 2.66 -12.60 -12.17
C LEU A 460 2.45 -12.03 -10.77
N ALA A 461 1.87 -12.82 -9.88
CA ALA A 461 1.44 -12.30 -8.59
C ALA A 461 1.45 -13.42 -7.58
N PRO A 462 1.80 -13.17 -6.32
CA PRO A 462 2.10 -14.28 -5.43
C PRO A 462 0.84 -15.10 -5.05
N TRP A 463 -0.38 -14.64 -5.40
CA TRP A 463 -1.64 -15.37 -5.28
C TRP A 463 -1.99 -16.25 -6.50
N ILE A 464 -1.17 -16.23 -7.53
CA ILE A 464 -1.30 -17.03 -8.74
C ILE A 464 -0.27 -18.16 -8.66
N LYS A 465 -0.45 -19.21 -9.47
CA LYS A 465 0.60 -20.18 -9.72
C LYS A 465 1.32 -19.81 -11.01
N GLU A 466 2.49 -19.22 -10.87
CA GLU A 466 3.28 -18.74 -12.00
C GLU A 466 4.76 -19.11 -11.92
N SER A 467 5.44 -18.94 -13.04
CA SER A 467 6.90 -18.87 -13.10
C SER A 467 7.34 -18.04 -14.30
N GLN A 468 8.38 -17.24 -14.13
CA GLN A 468 9.15 -16.67 -15.23
C GLN A 468 10.61 -17.09 -15.12
N VAL A 469 11.23 -17.35 -16.27
CA VAL A 469 12.64 -17.73 -16.38
C VAL A 469 13.26 -16.94 -17.50
N PHE A 470 14.20 -16.06 -17.18
CA PHE A 470 14.97 -15.35 -18.18
C PHE A 470 16.11 -16.23 -18.68
N LYS A 471 16.29 -16.21 -19.99
CA LYS A 471 17.36 -16.92 -20.70
C LYS A 471 18.19 -15.89 -21.45
N LYS A 472 19.49 -16.15 -21.51
CA LYS A 472 20.35 -15.33 -22.36
C LYS A 472 19.95 -15.51 -23.83
N ALA A 473 19.89 -14.39 -24.58
CA ALA A 473 19.95 -14.48 -26.03
C ALA A 473 21.27 -15.21 -26.39
N LYS A 474 21.18 -16.32 -27.13
CA LYS A 474 22.39 -16.96 -27.69
C LYS A 474 23.08 -15.89 -28.54
N LYS A 475 24.23 -15.40 -28.07
CA LYS A 475 25.06 -14.45 -28.81
C LYS A 475 25.51 -15.04 -30.13
#